data_AF-A0A2J8V2I4-F1
#
_entry.id   AF-A0A2J8V2I4-F1
#
_cell.length_a   1.000
_cell.length_b   1.000
_cell.length_c   1.000
_cell.angle_alpha   90.00
_cell.angle_beta   90.00
_cell.angle_gamma   90.00
#
_symmetry.space_group_name_H-M   'P 1'
#
loop_
_entity.id
_entity.type
_entity.pdbx_description
1 polymer ?
#
loop_
_entity_poly.entity_id
_entity_poly.type
_entity_poly.pdbx_seq_one_letter_code
_entity_poly.pdbx_strand_id
1 'polypeptide(L)'
;MAATTAETRVFLEVRGQLQSALLILGEPKEGGMPMNISIMPSSLQMKTPEGCTEIQLPAEVRLVPSSCRGLQFVAGDGLHLRLQAHAELGTKLISMFNQSLQAQECCTFYCQSCGEVIINDRKLLRVLPLPSENWGALVGEWCCHPDPFANKPLHPQENDCFIGDSFFLVNLRTSLWQQRPELSPVEMCCVSSDNHCKLEPKANTKVICKRCKVMLGETVSSETTKFYMTEIIIQSSERSFPIIPRPRFVQSVIAQCLVQLSSARSTFRFMIQGQDDKVYILLWLLNSDSLVIESLRNSKYIKKFPLLEDTLKADSSSAWSAVKVLYQPCIKSRNEKKMLSSLNSGFQKMSDLPTTL
;
A
#
# COMPACT_ATOMS: atom_id res chain seq x y z
N MET A 1 10.41 -39.89 -17.01
CA MET A 1 10.49 -38.41 -16.98
C MET A 1 9.11 -37.88 -17.36
N ALA A 2 8.40 -37.21 -16.45
CA ALA A 2 7.11 -36.62 -16.77
C ALA A 2 7.35 -35.26 -17.45
N ALA A 3 6.92 -35.12 -18.70
CA ALA A 3 6.87 -33.84 -19.38
C ALA A 3 5.94 -32.93 -18.58
N THR A 4 6.46 -31.80 -18.10
CA THR A 4 5.66 -30.77 -17.47
C THR A 4 4.89 -30.08 -18.57
N THR A 5 3.63 -30.46 -18.77
CA THR A 5 2.71 -29.82 -19.69
C THR A 5 2.62 -28.33 -19.34
N ALA A 6 3.04 -27.48 -20.27
CA ALA A 6 2.99 -26.04 -20.10
C ALA A 6 1.53 -25.59 -20.27
N GLU A 7 0.80 -25.48 -19.16
CA GLU A 7 -0.60 -25.03 -19.16
C GLU A 7 -0.72 -23.59 -19.72
N THR A 8 -1.66 -23.41 -20.64
CA THR A 8 -2.01 -22.11 -21.23
C THR A 8 -2.54 -21.17 -20.15
N ARG A 9 -1.98 -19.96 -20.07
CA ARG A 9 -2.36 -18.97 -19.07
C ARG A 9 -3.66 -18.30 -19.47
N VAL A 10 -4.55 -18.14 -18.51
CA VAL A 10 -5.79 -17.37 -18.70
C VAL A 10 -5.80 -16.23 -17.71
N PHE A 11 -5.97 -15.02 -18.23
CA PHE A 11 -6.06 -13.79 -17.47
C PHE A 11 -7.32 -13.05 -17.86
N LEU A 12 -8.10 -12.61 -16.88
CA LEU A 12 -9.31 -11.83 -17.07
C LEU A 12 -9.24 -10.58 -16.19
N GLU A 13 -9.17 -9.40 -16.80
CA GLU A 13 -9.34 -8.12 -16.11
C GLU A 13 -10.79 -7.66 -16.28
N VAL A 14 -11.54 -7.55 -15.18
CA VAL A 14 -12.90 -7.00 -15.14
C VAL A 14 -12.85 -5.58 -14.57
N ARG A 15 -13.47 -4.63 -15.26
CA ARG A 15 -13.58 -3.22 -14.89
C ARG A 15 -15.00 -2.95 -14.45
N GLY A 16 -15.21 -2.83 -13.13
CA GLY A 16 -16.55 -2.70 -12.56
C GLY A 16 -17.27 -1.44 -13.04
N GLN A 17 -16.58 -0.29 -13.09
CA GLN A 17 -17.21 0.98 -13.48
C GLN A 17 -17.54 1.03 -14.97
N LEU A 18 -16.69 0.43 -15.80
CA LEU A 18 -16.88 0.39 -17.26
C LEU A 18 -17.76 -0.78 -17.72
N GLN A 19 -18.16 -1.66 -16.80
CA GLN A 19 -18.88 -2.91 -17.08
C GLN A 19 -18.24 -3.69 -18.24
N SER A 20 -16.92 -3.78 -18.24
CA SER A 20 -16.14 -4.38 -19.33
C SER A 20 -15.13 -5.36 -18.81
N ALA A 21 -14.77 -6.33 -19.63
CA ALA A 21 -13.73 -7.29 -19.35
C ALA A 21 -12.77 -7.44 -20.53
N LEU A 22 -11.51 -7.69 -20.20
CA LEU A 22 -10.46 -8.06 -21.13
C LEU A 22 -9.97 -9.46 -20.76
N LEU A 23 -10.26 -10.42 -21.63
CA LEU A 23 -9.74 -11.77 -21.57
C LEU A 23 -8.44 -11.83 -22.37
N ILE A 24 -7.39 -12.34 -21.76
CA ILE A 24 -6.10 -12.62 -22.39
C ILE A 24 -5.80 -14.11 -22.19
N LEU A 25 -5.56 -14.80 -23.28
CA LEU A 25 -5.13 -16.19 -23.31
C LEU A 25 -3.69 -16.21 -23.78
N GLY A 26 -2.78 -16.59 -22.87
CA GLY A 26 -1.35 -16.58 -23.12
C GLY A 26 -0.97 -17.45 -24.31
N GLU A 27 0.03 -17.01 -25.07
CA GLU A 27 0.54 -17.78 -26.22
C GLU A 27 0.99 -19.19 -25.77
N PRO A 28 0.45 -20.28 -26.35
CA PRO A 28 0.94 -21.62 -26.08
C PRO A 28 2.36 -21.76 -26.63
N LYS A 29 3.25 -22.38 -25.86
CA LYS A 29 4.66 -22.56 -26.26
C LYS A 29 4.84 -23.48 -27.46
N GLU A 30 3.85 -24.33 -27.73
CA GLU A 30 3.82 -25.23 -28.88
C GLU A 30 2.78 -24.69 -29.87
N GLY A 31 3.25 -24.32 -31.05
CA GLY A 31 2.49 -23.52 -31.99
C GLY A 31 1.16 -24.15 -32.44
N GLY A 32 0.15 -23.29 -32.55
CA GLY A 32 -0.95 -23.45 -33.50
C GLY A 32 -1.97 -24.55 -33.24
N MET A 33 -1.97 -25.22 -32.08
CA MET A 33 -3.02 -26.21 -31.79
C MET A 33 -4.40 -25.54 -31.73
N PRO A 34 -5.44 -26.13 -32.34
CA PRO A 34 -6.78 -25.58 -32.32
C PRO A 34 -7.32 -25.56 -30.90
N MET A 35 -7.70 -24.36 -30.44
CA MET A 35 -8.16 -24.09 -29.10
C MET A 35 -9.60 -23.63 -29.16
N ASN A 36 -10.49 -24.33 -28.48
CA ASN A 36 -11.90 -23.94 -28.38
C ASN A 36 -12.15 -23.21 -27.07
N ILE A 37 -12.72 -22.01 -27.16
CA ILE A 37 -13.01 -21.16 -26.01
C ILE A 37 -14.53 -21.01 -25.91
N SER A 38 -15.07 -21.45 -24.77
CA SER A 38 -16.49 -21.29 -24.45
C SER A 38 -16.64 -20.30 -23.31
N ILE A 39 -17.39 -19.24 -23.56
CA ILE A 39 -17.64 -18.16 -22.59
C ILE A 39 -19.07 -18.28 -22.11
N MET A 40 -19.23 -18.54 -20.81
CA MET A 40 -20.53 -18.59 -20.14
C MET A 40 -20.65 -17.41 -19.16
N PRO A 41 -21.87 -17.05 -18.74
CA PRO A 41 -22.04 -15.92 -17.81
C PRO A 41 -21.26 -16.07 -16.50
N SER A 42 -21.07 -17.28 -15.98
CA SER A 42 -20.36 -17.55 -14.72
C SER A 42 -19.07 -18.35 -14.87
N SER A 43 -18.69 -18.75 -16.07
CA SER A 43 -17.47 -19.53 -16.26
C SER A 43 -16.82 -19.31 -17.62
N LEU A 44 -15.52 -19.54 -17.66
CA LEU A 44 -14.72 -19.58 -18.87
C LEU A 44 -14.17 -20.98 -19.03
N GLN A 45 -14.42 -21.60 -20.18
CA GLN A 45 -13.93 -22.94 -20.48
C GLN A 45 -13.03 -22.89 -21.71
N MET A 46 -11.91 -23.57 -21.58
CA MET A 46 -10.86 -23.65 -22.59
C MET A 46 -10.58 -25.12 -22.86
N LYS A 47 -10.77 -25.55 -24.10
CA LYS A 47 -10.51 -26.92 -24.56
C LYS A 47 -9.35 -26.93 -25.53
N THR A 48 -8.31 -27.66 -25.17
CA THR A 48 -7.21 -28.04 -26.06
C THR A 48 -7.26 -29.57 -26.27
N PRO A 49 -6.54 -30.12 -27.26
CA PRO A 49 -6.44 -31.57 -27.44
C PRO A 49 -5.92 -32.31 -26.19
N GLU A 50 -5.14 -31.62 -25.35
CA GLU A 50 -4.48 -32.16 -24.17
C GLU A 50 -5.34 -32.06 -22.90
N GLY A 51 -6.42 -31.28 -22.91
CA GLY A 51 -7.28 -31.13 -21.73
C GLY A 51 -8.31 -30.01 -21.79
N CYS A 52 -9.08 -29.89 -20.71
CA CYS A 52 -10.08 -28.86 -20.52
C CYS A 52 -9.77 -28.09 -19.23
N THR A 53 -9.57 -26.77 -19.35
CA THR A 53 -9.42 -25.86 -18.20
C THR A 53 -10.70 -25.06 -18.06
N GLU A 54 -11.30 -25.09 -16.88
CA GLU A 54 -12.48 -24.28 -16.54
C GLU A 54 -12.15 -23.34 -15.39
N ILE A 55 -12.58 -22.09 -15.53
CA ILE A 55 -12.45 -21.04 -14.53
C ILE A 55 -13.86 -20.66 -14.11
N GLN A 56 -14.19 -20.92 -12.85
CA GLN A 56 -15.41 -20.42 -12.24
C GLN A 56 -15.20 -18.96 -11.83
N LEU A 57 -16.12 -18.10 -12.24
CA LEU A 57 -16.10 -16.70 -11.85
C LEU A 57 -16.71 -16.55 -10.45
N PRO A 58 -16.26 -15.54 -9.67
CA PRO A 58 -16.93 -15.16 -8.43
C PRO A 58 -18.41 -14.85 -8.68
N ALA A 59 -19.25 -15.06 -7.66
CA ALA A 59 -20.70 -14.86 -7.76
C ALA A 59 -21.07 -13.43 -8.18
N GLU A 60 -20.23 -12.47 -7.82
CA GLU A 60 -20.36 -11.04 -8.08
C GLU A 60 -20.03 -10.65 -9.54
N VAL A 61 -19.43 -11.56 -10.31
CA VAL A 61 -18.99 -11.30 -11.70
C VAL A 61 -19.84 -12.10 -12.68
N ARG A 62 -20.44 -11.41 -13.65
CA ARG A 62 -21.18 -12.02 -14.75
C ARG A 62 -20.72 -11.50 -16.10
N LEU A 63 -20.25 -12.38 -16.96
CA LEU A 63 -19.90 -12.05 -18.34
C LEU A 63 -21.16 -12.00 -19.21
N VAL A 64 -21.11 -11.22 -20.28
CA VAL A 64 -22.15 -11.18 -21.32
C VAL A 64 -21.57 -11.80 -22.60
N PRO A 65 -21.71 -13.11 -22.84
CA PRO A 65 -21.02 -13.79 -23.94
C PRO A 65 -21.35 -13.23 -25.33
N SER A 66 -22.58 -12.74 -25.54
CA SER A 66 -23.02 -12.14 -26.82
C SER A 66 -22.32 -10.82 -27.17
N SER A 67 -21.58 -10.22 -26.22
CA SER A 67 -20.89 -8.93 -26.41
C SER A 67 -19.43 -9.07 -26.86
N CYS A 68 -18.97 -10.29 -27.11
CA CYS A 68 -17.58 -10.58 -27.52
C CYS A 68 -17.18 -9.79 -28.78
N ARG A 69 -16.07 -9.06 -28.68
CA ARG A 69 -15.56 -8.21 -29.76
C ARG A 69 -14.06 -7.98 -29.65
N GLY A 70 -13.46 -7.47 -30.72
CA GLY A 70 -12.06 -7.06 -30.73
C GLY A 70 -11.10 -8.23 -30.49
N LEU A 71 -11.42 -9.39 -31.06
CA LEU A 71 -10.53 -10.54 -31.05
C LEU A 71 -9.26 -10.18 -31.81
N GLN A 72 -8.12 -10.23 -31.11
CA GLN A 72 -6.83 -9.89 -31.70
C GLN A 72 -5.73 -10.76 -31.10
N PHE A 73 -4.75 -11.12 -31.90
CA PHE A 73 -3.54 -11.77 -31.42
C PHE A 73 -2.42 -10.74 -31.26
N VAL A 74 -1.78 -10.72 -30.10
CA VAL A 74 -0.67 -9.85 -29.77
C VAL A 74 0.56 -10.71 -29.53
N ALA A 75 1.54 -10.61 -30.42
CA ALA A 75 2.76 -11.41 -30.35
C ALA A 75 3.47 -11.24 -28.99
N GLY A 76 3.78 -12.35 -28.33
CA GLY A 76 4.43 -12.38 -27.01
C GLY A 76 3.49 -12.16 -25.81
N ASP A 77 2.22 -11.80 -26.02
CA ASP A 77 1.20 -11.71 -24.96
C ASP A 77 0.18 -12.85 -25.12
N GLY A 78 -0.47 -12.92 -26.29
CA GLY A 78 -1.39 -14.00 -26.65
C GLY A 78 -2.65 -13.51 -27.36
N LEU A 79 -3.76 -14.23 -27.18
CA LEU A 79 -5.07 -13.90 -27.77
C LEU A 79 -5.88 -13.01 -26.82
N HIS A 80 -6.29 -11.84 -27.29
CA HIS A 80 -7.07 -10.87 -26.53
C HIS A 80 -8.50 -10.86 -27.05
N LEU A 81 -9.45 -10.79 -26.13
CA LEU A 81 -10.87 -10.64 -26.42
C LEU A 81 -11.51 -9.68 -25.42
N ARG A 82 -12.37 -8.79 -25.91
CA ARG A 82 -13.15 -7.87 -25.07
C ARG A 82 -14.59 -8.31 -25.01
N LEU A 83 -15.20 -8.14 -23.85
CA LEU A 83 -16.60 -8.41 -23.61
C LEU A 83 -17.14 -7.50 -22.51
N GLN A 84 -18.46 -7.37 -22.43
CA GLN A 84 -19.13 -6.74 -21.30
C GLN A 84 -19.13 -7.70 -20.11
N ALA A 85 -19.02 -7.12 -18.92
CA ALA A 85 -19.06 -7.83 -17.66
C ALA A 85 -19.76 -6.97 -16.62
N HIS A 86 -20.72 -7.55 -15.92
CA HIS A 86 -21.32 -6.97 -14.74
C HIS A 86 -20.52 -7.43 -13.53
N ALA A 87 -19.98 -6.47 -12.77
CA ALA A 87 -19.33 -6.75 -11.52
C ALA A 87 -19.81 -5.76 -10.47
N GLU A 88 -20.56 -6.25 -9.50
CA GLU A 88 -20.83 -5.49 -8.28
C GLU A 88 -19.62 -5.66 -7.35
N LEU A 89 -18.54 -4.94 -7.68
CA LEU A 89 -17.36 -4.91 -6.84
C LEU A 89 -17.75 -4.24 -5.53
N GLY A 90 -17.98 -5.05 -4.50
CA GLY A 90 -18.25 -4.56 -3.16
C GLY A 90 -17.16 -3.56 -2.76
N THR A 91 -17.58 -2.33 -2.45
CA THR A 91 -16.73 -1.23 -1.99
C THR A 91 -16.07 -1.47 -0.63
N LYS A 92 -16.09 -2.72 -0.12
CA LYS A 92 -15.21 -3.17 0.95
C LYS A 92 -13.78 -3.28 0.40
N LEU A 93 -13.21 -2.13 0.02
CA LEU A 93 -11.80 -1.88 0.28
C LEU A 93 -11.57 -2.39 1.69
N ILE A 94 -10.72 -3.40 1.82
CA ILE A 94 -10.34 -3.93 3.13
C ILE A 94 -9.69 -2.74 3.84
N SER A 95 -10.50 -2.01 4.59
CA SER A 95 -10.09 -0.86 5.35
C SER A 95 -9.43 -1.40 6.60
N MET A 96 -8.27 -2.04 6.42
CA MET A 96 -7.53 -2.64 7.53
C MET A 96 -7.17 -1.59 8.57
N PHE A 97 -7.04 -0.33 8.14
CA PHE A 97 -6.61 0.79 8.99
C PHE A 97 -7.71 1.73 9.45
N ASN A 98 -8.81 1.93 8.70
CA ASN A 98 -9.87 2.88 9.12
C ASN A 98 -11.10 2.21 9.75
N GLN A 99 -11.34 0.91 9.53
CA GLN A 99 -12.48 0.21 10.16
C GLN A 99 -12.13 -0.51 11.47
N SER A 100 -10.85 -0.84 11.71
CA SER A 100 -10.42 -1.50 12.95
C SER A 100 -10.14 -0.52 14.10
N LEU A 101 -9.85 0.74 13.76
CA LEU A 101 -9.66 1.84 14.69
C LEU A 101 -10.99 2.58 14.91
N GLN A 102 -12.02 1.85 15.34
CA GLN A 102 -13.19 2.53 15.90
C GLN A 102 -12.80 3.12 17.25
N ALA A 103 -13.13 4.40 17.46
CA ALA A 103 -12.99 5.00 18.77
C ALA A 103 -13.70 4.12 19.81
N GLN A 104 -13.08 3.94 20.98
CA GLN A 104 -13.56 3.17 22.15
C GLN A 104 -13.09 1.71 22.30
N GLU A 105 -12.54 1.04 21.28
CA GLU A 105 -11.89 -0.28 21.46
C GLU A 105 -10.43 -0.13 21.92
N CYS A 106 -9.97 -1.05 22.78
CA CYS A 106 -8.54 -1.14 23.12
C CYS A 106 -7.77 -1.74 21.95
N CYS A 107 -6.61 -1.17 21.64
CA CYS A 107 -5.78 -1.62 20.54
C CYS A 107 -4.31 -1.78 20.92
N THR A 108 -3.65 -2.72 20.26
CA THR A 108 -2.23 -3.02 20.43
C THR A 108 -1.48 -2.73 19.14
N PHE A 109 -0.33 -2.09 19.27
CA PHE A 109 0.57 -1.72 18.18
C PHE A 109 1.69 -2.74 18.13
N TYR A 110 1.91 -3.33 16.96
CA TYR A 110 2.93 -4.34 16.73
C TYR A 110 3.95 -3.86 15.70
N CYS A 111 5.21 -4.22 15.89
CA CYS A 111 6.21 -4.12 14.84
C CYS A 111 5.84 -5.09 13.72
N GLN A 112 5.62 -4.58 12.51
CA GLN A 112 5.30 -5.39 11.35
C GLN A 112 6.40 -6.43 11.06
N SER A 113 7.68 -6.04 11.21
CA SER A 113 8.81 -6.88 10.82
C SER A 113 9.01 -8.12 11.69
N CYS A 114 8.66 -8.05 12.98
CA CYS A 114 8.86 -9.19 13.87
C CYS A 114 7.61 -9.59 14.66
N GLY A 115 6.68 -8.68 14.91
CA GLY A 115 5.49 -8.90 15.76
C GLY A 115 5.69 -8.49 17.21
N GLU A 116 6.79 -7.79 17.54
CA GLU A 116 7.01 -7.24 18.88
C GLU A 116 5.96 -6.20 19.24
N VAL A 117 5.41 -6.27 20.47
CA VAL A 117 4.46 -5.28 20.97
C VAL A 117 5.18 -3.95 21.25
N ILE A 118 4.69 -2.88 20.64
CA ILE A 118 5.23 -1.52 20.75
C ILE A 118 4.40 -0.70 21.75
N ILE A 119 3.08 -0.79 21.65
CA ILE A 119 2.12 -0.18 22.58
C ILE A 119 1.07 -1.23 22.89
N ASN A 120 0.88 -1.55 24.16
CA ASN A 120 -0.05 -2.59 24.59
C ASN A 120 -1.38 -2.01 25.06
N ASP A 121 -2.49 -2.62 24.65
CA ASP A 121 -3.86 -2.38 25.14
C ASP A 121 -4.23 -0.89 25.32
N ARG A 122 -3.90 -0.08 24.32
CA ARG A 122 -4.15 1.36 24.32
C ARG A 122 -5.59 1.63 23.90
N LYS A 123 -6.36 2.25 24.77
CA LYS A 123 -7.67 2.79 24.39
C LYS A 123 -7.48 4.07 23.58
N LEU A 124 -8.01 4.11 22.36
CA LEU A 124 -8.02 5.32 21.54
C LEU A 124 -9.41 5.97 21.60
N LEU A 125 -9.46 7.19 22.12
CA LEU A 125 -10.70 7.95 22.29
C LEU A 125 -11.08 8.69 21.02
N ARG A 126 -10.08 9.19 20.29
CA ARG A 126 -10.29 9.85 18.99
C ARG A 126 -9.24 9.40 18.00
N VAL A 127 -9.72 9.09 16.81
CA VAL A 127 -8.88 8.80 15.65
C VAL A 127 -9.23 9.83 14.59
N LEU A 128 -8.34 10.80 14.36
CA LEU A 128 -8.63 11.98 13.54
C LEU A 128 -7.66 12.08 12.35
N PRO A 129 -8.14 12.32 11.13
CA PRO A 129 -7.25 12.58 10.00
C PRO A 129 -6.57 13.95 10.17
N LEU A 130 -5.28 14.02 9.86
CA LEU A 130 -4.56 15.27 9.70
C LEU A 130 -4.89 15.90 8.35
N PRO A 131 -4.77 17.24 8.24
CA PRO A 131 -4.63 17.88 6.94
C PRO A 131 -3.50 17.21 6.14
N SER A 132 -3.67 17.13 4.83
CA SER A 132 -2.67 16.53 3.93
C SER A 132 -1.29 17.15 4.15
N GLU A 133 -0.20 16.40 3.95
CA GLU A 133 1.16 16.98 4.02
C GLU A 133 1.34 18.17 3.05
N ASN A 134 0.60 18.17 1.93
CA ASN A 134 0.60 19.23 0.92
C ASN A 134 -0.38 20.38 1.21
N TRP A 135 -0.99 20.43 2.40
CA TRP A 135 -2.03 21.40 2.73
C TRP A 135 -1.53 22.85 2.60
N GLY A 136 -0.33 23.14 3.10
CA GLY A 136 0.25 24.48 2.99
C GLY A 136 0.43 24.94 1.53
N ALA A 137 0.80 24.02 0.63
CA ALA A 137 0.92 24.32 -0.80
C ALA A 137 -0.47 24.56 -1.44
N LEU A 138 -1.46 23.72 -1.09
CA LEU A 138 -2.83 23.90 -1.54
C LEU A 138 -3.41 25.25 -1.08
N VAL A 139 -3.20 25.63 0.18
CA VAL A 139 -3.64 26.92 0.69
C VAL A 139 -2.96 28.06 -0.06
N GLY A 140 -1.64 27.97 -0.27
CA GLY A 140 -0.88 29.01 -0.97
C GLY A 140 -1.34 29.25 -2.41
N GLU A 141 -1.85 28.21 -3.08
CA GLU A 141 -2.32 28.30 -4.48
C GLU A 141 -3.81 28.62 -4.61
N TRP A 142 -4.65 28.13 -3.70
CA TRP A 142 -6.11 28.12 -3.90
C TRP A 142 -6.90 28.96 -2.89
N CYS A 143 -6.32 29.29 -1.74
CA CYS A 143 -7.05 29.96 -0.66
C CYS A 143 -6.71 31.47 -0.62
N CYS A 144 -7.74 32.28 -0.36
CA CYS A 144 -7.59 33.73 -0.22
C CYS A 144 -7.05 34.16 1.17
N HIS A 145 -6.81 33.20 2.07
CA HIS A 145 -6.34 33.44 3.42
C HIS A 145 -5.17 32.50 3.75
N PRO A 146 -4.26 32.90 4.65
CA PRO A 146 -3.13 32.08 5.04
C PRO A 146 -3.59 30.77 5.69
N ASP A 147 -2.67 29.80 5.74
CA ASP A 147 -2.93 28.48 6.30
C ASP A 147 -3.23 28.61 7.80
N PRO A 148 -4.45 28.23 8.26
CA PRO A 148 -4.82 28.33 9.66
C PRO A 148 -3.96 27.45 10.58
N PHE A 149 -3.20 26.50 10.02
CA PHE A 149 -2.34 25.57 10.76
C PHE A 149 -0.84 25.90 10.68
N ALA A 150 -0.41 26.88 9.87
CA ALA A 150 1.01 27.14 9.59
C ALA A 150 1.90 27.32 10.84
N ASN A 151 1.32 27.83 11.94
CA ASN A 151 2.04 28.10 13.19
C ASN A 151 1.54 27.26 14.38
N LYS A 152 0.71 26.24 14.13
CA LYS A 152 0.10 25.42 15.18
C LYS A 152 0.43 23.96 14.95
N PRO A 153 1.43 23.40 15.66
CA PRO A 153 1.73 21.99 15.53
C PRO A 153 0.53 21.17 16.03
N LEU A 154 0.02 20.29 15.17
CA LEU A 154 -1.11 19.41 15.49
C LEU A 154 -0.59 18.19 16.25
N HIS A 155 -0.60 18.27 17.57
CA HIS A 155 -0.20 17.16 18.44
C HIS A 155 -1.41 16.42 19.00
N PRO A 156 -1.41 15.08 18.98
CA PRO A 156 -2.44 14.29 19.64
C PRO A 156 -2.39 14.52 21.15
N GLN A 157 -3.58 14.60 21.78
CA GLN A 157 -3.67 14.51 23.23
C GLN A 157 -3.47 13.05 23.67
N GLU A 158 -3.45 12.84 24.98
CA GLU A 158 -3.44 11.49 25.53
C GLU A 158 -4.65 10.68 25.00
N ASN A 159 -4.40 9.46 24.54
CA ASN A 159 -5.39 8.57 23.91
C ASN A 159 -5.95 9.06 22.56
N ASP A 160 -5.39 10.10 21.95
CA ASP A 160 -5.66 10.42 20.55
C ASP A 160 -4.68 9.71 19.62
N CYS A 161 -5.16 9.36 18.42
CA CYS A 161 -4.34 8.96 17.29
C CYS A 161 -4.67 9.85 16.10
N PHE A 162 -3.69 10.57 15.58
CA PHE A 162 -3.87 11.34 14.35
C PHE A 162 -3.32 10.57 13.15
N ILE A 163 -4.06 10.54 12.04
CA ILE A 163 -3.73 9.79 10.84
C ILE A 163 -3.24 10.77 9.76
N GLY A 164 -1.96 10.67 9.38
CA GLY A 164 -1.40 11.33 8.21
C GLY A 164 -1.50 10.46 6.94
N ASP A 165 -0.91 10.93 5.84
CA ASP A 165 -0.98 10.23 4.55
C ASP A 165 -0.23 8.88 4.53
N SER A 166 0.86 8.78 5.31
CA SER A 166 1.71 7.58 5.42
C SER A 166 2.16 7.24 6.85
N PHE A 167 1.62 7.93 7.85
CA PHE A 167 2.04 7.79 9.25
C PHE A 167 0.90 7.98 10.26
N PHE A 168 1.13 7.54 11.48
CA PHE A 168 0.30 7.80 12.65
C PHE A 168 1.04 8.72 13.63
N LEU A 169 0.36 9.70 14.22
CA LEU A 169 0.84 10.41 15.40
C LEU A 169 0.10 9.91 16.62
N VAL A 170 0.85 9.52 17.64
CA VAL A 170 0.29 9.12 18.93
C VAL A 170 1.00 9.83 20.05
N ASN A 171 0.23 10.15 21.09
CA ASN A 171 0.79 10.67 22.32
C ASN A 171 1.29 9.50 23.19
N LEU A 172 2.62 9.42 23.31
CA LEU A 172 3.34 8.56 24.21
C LEU A 172 3.96 9.41 25.31
N ARG A 173 3.12 10.05 26.15
CA ARG A 173 3.53 10.41 27.51
C ARG A 173 4.22 9.19 28.11
N THR A 174 5.53 9.34 28.31
CA THR A 174 6.52 8.34 28.74
C THR A 174 5.91 7.12 29.45
N SER A 175 5.41 6.18 28.67
CA SER A 175 5.13 4.79 29.07
C SER A 175 6.30 3.89 28.69
N LEU A 176 7.47 4.49 28.46
CA LEU A 176 8.77 3.83 28.45
C LEU A 176 9.35 3.84 29.87
N TRP A 177 9.01 2.79 30.61
CA TRP A 177 9.90 2.02 31.49
C TRP A 177 11.31 2.58 31.71
N GLN A 178 11.54 2.95 32.97
CA GLN A 178 12.79 2.84 33.74
C GLN A 178 14.00 2.23 32.99
N GLN A 179 14.96 3.08 32.67
CA GLN A 179 16.35 2.91 33.06
C GLN A 179 17.01 4.29 33.01
N ARG A 180 16.93 5.02 34.14
CA ARG A 180 18.01 5.93 34.49
C ARG A 180 19.19 5.03 34.87
N PRO A 181 20.37 5.11 34.24
CA PRO A 181 21.58 4.81 34.97
C PRO A 181 21.62 5.77 36.15
N GLU A 182 21.69 5.23 37.35
CA GLU A 182 21.94 6.03 38.55
C GLU A 182 23.17 6.89 38.30
N LEU A 183 22.98 8.21 38.27
CA LEU A 183 24.04 9.14 38.55
C LEU A 183 23.79 9.67 39.95
N SER A 184 24.75 9.36 40.81
CA SER A 184 24.83 9.72 42.23
C SER A 184 24.78 11.25 42.44
N PRO A 185 24.51 11.71 43.67
CA PRO A 185 23.93 13.02 43.90
C PRO A 185 24.97 14.12 44.11
N VAL A 186 24.47 15.35 44.01
CA VAL A 186 25.00 16.63 44.50
C VAL A 186 25.96 17.36 43.57
N GLU A 187 25.47 18.43 42.95
CA GLU A 187 25.90 19.79 43.30
C GLU A 187 24.87 20.83 42.86
N MET A 188 24.34 21.55 43.84
CA MET A 188 23.54 22.74 43.67
C MET A 188 24.50 23.92 43.46
N CYS A 189 24.34 24.70 42.39
CA CYS A 189 24.53 26.15 42.43
C CYS A 189 24.09 26.89 41.13
N CYS A 190 23.20 27.86 41.37
CA CYS A 190 23.23 29.24 40.87
C CYS A 190 22.78 29.59 39.43
N VAL A 191 21.77 30.46 39.44
CA VAL A 191 21.36 31.40 38.40
C VAL A 191 22.57 32.16 37.84
N SER A 192 22.76 32.14 36.53
CA SER A 192 23.26 33.31 35.78
C SER A 192 22.88 33.24 34.30
N SER A 193 22.49 34.40 33.80
CA SER A 193 22.19 34.73 32.41
C SER A 193 23.48 34.65 31.59
N ASP A 194 23.51 33.88 30.51
CA ASP A 194 24.16 34.36 29.28
C ASP A 194 23.79 33.54 28.03
N ASN A 195 23.54 34.31 26.97
CA ASN A 195 23.20 33.87 25.63
C ASN A 195 24.37 33.15 24.95
N HIS A 196 24.38 31.83 24.99
CA HIS A 196 25.04 31.03 23.96
C HIS A 196 24.23 29.75 23.74
N CYS A 197 23.47 29.71 22.63
CA CYS A 197 22.90 28.47 22.09
C CYS A 197 24.03 27.49 21.77
N LYS A 198 24.45 26.72 22.77
CA LYS A 198 25.09 25.43 22.56
C LYS A 198 24.05 24.59 21.84
N LEU A 199 24.33 24.22 20.58
CA LEU A 199 23.60 23.17 19.89
C LEU A 199 23.69 21.93 20.78
N GLU A 200 22.61 21.64 21.49
CA GLU A 200 22.45 20.34 22.12
C GLU A 200 22.60 19.27 21.03
N PRO A 201 23.27 18.15 21.32
CA PRO A 201 23.40 17.07 20.36
C PRO A 201 21.99 16.67 19.89
N LYS A 202 21.76 16.69 18.57
CA LYS A 202 20.48 16.27 17.95
C LYS A 202 20.01 15.01 18.65
N ALA A 203 18.98 15.14 19.51
CA ALA A 203 18.40 14.03 20.22
C ALA A 203 18.07 12.94 19.19
N ASN A 204 18.32 11.67 19.51
CA ASN A 204 17.99 10.55 18.63
C ASN A 204 16.49 10.57 18.36
N THR A 205 16.09 11.17 17.23
CA THR A 205 14.69 11.28 16.83
C THR A 205 14.14 9.93 16.36
N LYS A 206 14.97 8.90 16.18
CA LYS A 206 14.55 7.62 15.63
C LYS A 206 13.87 6.75 16.67
N VAL A 207 12.68 6.25 16.35
CA VAL A 207 11.99 5.21 17.12
C VAL A 207 12.30 3.85 16.52
N ILE A 208 12.81 2.93 17.33
CA ILE A 208 13.37 1.65 16.87
C ILE A 208 12.68 0.49 17.60
N CYS A 209 12.39 -0.60 16.88
CA CYS A 209 11.89 -1.82 17.48
C CYS A 209 12.91 -2.39 18.48
N LYS A 210 12.47 -2.64 19.71
CA LYS A 210 13.34 -3.20 20.77
C LYS A 210 13.92 -4.56 20.40
N ARG A 211 13.17 -5.39 19.67
CA ARG A 211 13.56 -6.74 19.29
C ARG A 211 14.41 -6.79 18.02
N CYS A 212 13.87 -6.39 16.87
CA CYS A 212 14.55 -6.54 15.57
C CYS A 212 15.38 -5.32 15.13
N LYS A 213 15.38 -4.23 15.92
CA LYS A 213 16.14 -3.00 15.65
C LYS A 213 15.79 -2.25 14.36
N VAL A 214 14.68 -2.61 13.70
CA VAL A 214 14.12 -1.85 12.58
C VAL A 214 13.58 -0.49 13.05
N MET A 215 13.77 0.55 12.24
CA MET A 215 13.18 1.88 12.49
C MET A 215 11.66 1.82 12.27
N LEU A 216 10.90 2.22 13.28
CA LEU A 216 9.43 2.22 13.27
C LEU A 216 8.84 3.60 12.99
N GLY A 217 9.63 4.65 13.19
CA GLY A 217 9.14 6.01 13.17
C GLY A 217 10.12 7.03 13.76
N GLU A 218 9.59 8.17 14.17
CA GLU A 218 10.35 9.28 14.74
C GLU A 218 9.64 10.00 15.90
N THR A 219 10.41 10.54 16.84
CA THR A 219 9.94 11.38 17.94
C THR A 219 9.83 12.81 17.45
N VAL A 220 8.60 13.34 17.42
CA VAL A 220 8.29 14.69 16.94
C VAL A 220 8.39 15.71 18.08
N SER A 221 7.99 15.32 19.29
CA SER A 221 8.11 16.11 20.50
C SER A 221 8.31 15.19 21.71
N SER A 222 8.50 15.76 22.91
CA SER A 222 8.69 14.97 24.14
C SER A 222 7.55 13.98 24.44
N GLU A 223 6.35 14.25 23.93
CA GLU A 223 5.16 13.40 24.13
C GLU A 223 4.61 12.80 22.84
N THR A 224 5.04 13.26 21.66
CA THR A 224 4.47 12.82 20.38
C THR A 224 5.45 11.96 19.59
N THR A 225 4.98 10.77 19.21
CA THR A 225 5.70 9.86 18.32
C THR A 225 4.94 9.69 17.02
N LYS A 226 5.68 9.81 15.90
CA LYS A 226 5.26 9.49 14.55
C LYS A 226 5.65 8.05 14.24
N PHE A 227 4.70 7.21 13.83
CA PHE A 227 4.94 5.84 13.39
C PHE A 227 4.63 5.69 11.90
N TYR A 228 5.48 5.00 11.15
CA TYR A 228 5.26 4.76 9.74
C TYR A 228 4.24 3.63 9.51
N MET A 229 3.25 3.86 8.66
CA MET A 229 2.17 2.90 8.39
C MET A 229 2.69 1.55 7.86
N THR A 230 3.82 1.55 7.15
CA THR A 230 4.44 0.32 6.64
C THR A 230 5.20 -0.48 7.69
N GLU A 231 5.45 0.09 8.87
CA GLU A 231 6.26 -0.52 9.91
C GLU A 231 5.46 -0.98 11.14
N ILE A 232 4.22 -0.50 11.27
CA ILE A 232 3.36 -0.78 12.42
C ILE A 232 2.05 -1.42 11.97
N ILE A 233 1.63 -2.45 12.71
CA ILE A 233 0.29 -3.01 12.63
C ILE A 233 -0.47 -2.58 13.87
N ILE A 234 -1.65 -1.97 13.70
CA ILE A 234 -2.54 -1.60 14.79
C ILE A 234 -3.72 -2.56 14.80
N GLN A 235 -4.02 -3.14 15.95
CA GLN A 235 -5.07 -4.15 16.06
C GLN A 235 -5.94 -3.96 17.30
N SER A 236 -7.24 -4.16 17.18
CA SER A 236 -8.14 -4.33 18.33
C SER A 236 -7.74 -5.57 19.15
N SER A 237 -7.67 -5.42 20.48
CA SER A 237 -7.22 -6.44 21.43
C SER A 237 -8.07 -7.72 21.42
N GLU A 238 -9.30 -7.68 20.87
CA GLU A 238 -10.23 -8.82 20.86
C GLU A 238 -10.06 -9.75 19.65
N ARG A 239 -9.36 -9.31 18.60
CA ARG A 239 -9.21 -10.10 17.38
C ARG A 239 -7.84 -10.77 17.38
N SER A 240 -7.72 -11.95 16.78
CA SER A 240 -6.43 -12.50 16.37
C SER A 240 -6.35 -12.45 14.85
N PHE A 241 -5.18 -12.13 14.31
CA PHE A 241 -4.95 -12.14 12.86
C PHE A 241 -3.64 -12.86 12.56
N PRO A 242 -3.57 -13.55 11.41
CA PRO A 242 -2.30 -14.10 10.95
C PRO A 242 -1.36 -12.96 10.59
N ILE A 243 -0.12 -13.02 11.08
CA ILE A 243 0.93 -12.09 10.68
C ILE A 243 1.10 -12.18 9.15
N ILE A 244 0.74 -11.11 8.46
CA ILE A 244 0.89 -11.01 7.01
C ILE A 244 2.38 -10.83 6.70
N PRO A 245 2.95 -11.58 5.74
CA PRO A 245 4.32 -11.36 5.29
C PRO A 245 4.54 -9.92 4.87
N ARG A 246 5.71 -9.36 5.23
CA ARG A 246 6.06 -7.95 4.98
C ARG A 246 5.79 -7.46 3.55
N PRO A 247 6.16 -8.18 2.47
CA PRO A 247 5.91 -7.71 1.11
C PRO A 247 4.42 -7.48 0.83
N ARG A 248 3.57 -8.41 1.28
CA ARG A 248 2.11 -8.31 1.12
C ARG A 248 1.52 -7.19 1.96
N PHE A 249 2.02 -7.03 3.18
CA PHE A 249 1.58 -5.95 4.06
C PHE A 249 1.88 -4.59 3.42
N VAL A 250 3.13 -4.35 3.03
CA VAL A 250 3.57 -3.10 2.40
C VAL A 250 2.80 -2.84 1.10
N GLN A 251 2.65 -3.85 0.24
CA GLN A 251 1.84 -3.74 -0.97
C GLN A 251 0.40 -3.34 -0.67
N SER A 252 -0.22 -3.94 0.35
CA SER A 252 -1.60 -3.65 0.74
C SER A 252 -1.74 -2.22 1.27
N VAL A 253 -0.83 -1.79 2.15
CA VAL A 253 -0.79 -0.42 2.69
C VAL A 253 -0.65 0.59 1.56
N ILE A 254 0.34 0.41 0.68
CA ILE A 254 0.58 1.34 -0.44
C ILE A 254 -0.63 1.38 -1.37
N ALA A 255 -1.16 0.24 -1.79
CA ALA A 255 -2.32 0.19 -2.67
C ALA A 255 -3.54 0.90 -2.07
N GLN A 256 -3.80 0.70 -0.77
CA GLN A 256 -4.88 1.38 -0.05
C GLN A 256 -4.67 2.89 -0.01
N CYS A 257 -3.47 3.35 0.36
CA CYS A 257 -3.14 4.77 0.37
C CYS A 257 -3.32 5.39 -1.03
N LEU A 258 -2.88 4.73 -2.11
CA LEU A 258 -3.06 5.22 -3.48
C LEU A 258 -4.54 5.38 -3.86
N VAL A 259 -5.39 4.40 -3.51
CA VAL A 259 -6.84 4.46 -3.79
C VAL A 259 -7.52 5.53 -2.95
N GLN A 260 -7.17 5.65 -1.66
CA GLN A 260 -7.76 6.65 -0.78
C GLN A 260 -7.37 8.07 -1.19
N LEU A 261 -6.09 8.30 -1.47
CA LEU A 261 -5.60 9.63 -1.88
C LEU A 261 -6.16 10.03 -3.24
N SER A 262 -6.26 9.10 -4.19
CA SER A 262 -6.82 9.40 -5.51
C SER A 262 -8.31 9.72 -5.47
N SER A 263 -9.09 8.97 -4.69
CA SER A 263 -10.52 9.25 -4.51
C SER A 263 -10.78 10.56 -3.76
N ALA A 264 -10.01 10.86 -2.72
CA ALA A 264 -10.18 12.08 -1.94
C ALA A 264 -9.68 13.35 -2.65
N ARG A 265 -8.63 13.25 -3.48
CA ARG A 265 -7.90 14.43 -4.01
C ARG A 265 -7.98 14.57 -5.53
N SER A 266 -8.66 13.66 -6.23
CA SER A 266 -8.67 13.59 -7.70
C SER A 266 -7.25 13.59 -8.32
N THR A 267 -6.25 13.12 -7.57
CA THR A 267 -4.86 13.01 -8.00
C THR A 267 -4.50 11.58 -8.30
N PHE A 268 -3.91 11.36 -9.46
CA PHE A 268 -3.51 10.04 -9.93
C PHE A 268 -1.99 9.91 -10.09
N ARG A 269 -1.23 10.90 -9.61
CA ARG A 269 0.23 10.99 -9.75
C ARG A 269 0.87 11.00 -8.38
N PHE A 270 1.73 10.03 -8.12
CA PHE A 270 2.33 9.79 -6.81
C PHE A 270 3.83 9.65 -6.92
N MET A 271 4.51 9.95 -5.82
CA MET A 271 5.96 9.86 -5.73
C MET A 271 6.35 9.09 -4.48
N ILE A 272 7.16 8.04 -4.65
CA ILE A 272 7.75 7.32 -3.53
C ILE A 272 9.08 7.96 -3.19
N GLN A 273 9.16 8.51 -1.98
CA GLN A 273 10.34 9.16 -1.43
C GLN A 273 10.84 8.38 -0.22
N GLY A 274 12.15 8.15 -0.17
CA GLY A 274 12.78 7.58 1.02
C GLY A 274 13.05 8.64 2.08
N GLN A 275 13.49 8.19 3.25
CA GLN A 275 13.84 9.06 4.38
C GLN A 275 15.03 9.99 4.11
N ASP A 276 15.83 9.70 3.09
CA ASP A 276 16.94 10.54 2.60
C ASP A 276 16.46 11.68 1.68
N ASP A 277 15.15 11.94 1.67
CA ASP A 277 14.45 12.84 0.76
C ASP A 277 14.64 12.55 -0.74
N LYS A 278 15.16 11.37 -1.05
CA LYS A 278 15.39 10.97 -2.42
C LYS A 278 14.14 10.34 -3.01
N VAL A 279 13.82 10.75 -4.22
CA VAL A 279 12.74 10.16 -5.02
C VAL A 279 13.22 8.86 -5.63
N TYR A 280 12.50 7.76 -5.39
CA TYR A 280 12.82 6.44 -5.91
C TYR A 280 11.93 6.04 -7.07
N ILE A 281 10.63 6.37 -7.02
CA ILE A 281 9.66 5.94 -8.03
C ILE A 281 8.63 7.06 -8.25
N LEU A 282 8.36 7.39 -9.51
CA LEU A 282 7.14 8.11 -9.90
C LEU A 282 6.07 7.09 -10.28
N LEU A 283 4.84 7.32 -9.86
CA LEU A 283 3.71 6.44 -10.04
C LEU A 283 2.53 7.20 -10.65
N TRP A 284 1.85 6.55 -11.59
CA TRP A 284 0.58 7.00 -12.14
C TRP A 284 -0.45 5.90 -11.94
N LEU A 285 -1.50 6.23 -11.20
CA LEU A 285 -2.66 5.38 -11.03
C LEU A 285 -3.52 5.44 -12.29
N LEU A 286 -3.65 4.31 -12.98
CA LEU A 286 -4.43 4.22 -14.21
C LEU A 286 -5.86 3.76 -13.92
N ASN A 287 -6.00 2.69 -13.14
CA ASN A 287 -7.30 2.10 -12.81
C ASN A 287 -7.30 1.60 -11.36
N SER A 288 -8.39 1.84 -10.62
CA SER A 288 -8.58 1.37 -9.25
C SER A 288 -9.79 0.42 -9.09
N ASP A 289 -10.54 0.19 -10.16
CA ASP A 289 -11.76 -0.63 -10.20
C ASP A 289 -11.56 -1.96 -10.95
N SER A 290 -10.31 -2.44 -11.04
CA SER A 290 -9.97 -3.69 -11.72
C SER A 290 -10.10 -4.87 -10.75
N LEU A 291 -10.85 -5.89 -11.14
CA LEU A 291 -10.79 -7.23 -10.56
C LEU A 291 -10.06 -8.14 -11.55
N VAL A 292 -9.00 -8.80 -11.08
CA VAL A 292 -8.20 -9.70 -11.89
C VAL A 292 -8.49 -11.13 -11.49
N ILE A 293 -8.73 -11.97 -12.48
CA ILE A 293 -8.95 -13.41 -12.32
C ILE A 293 -7.91 -14.13 -13.17
N GLU A 294 -7.10 -15.00 -12.57
CA GLU A 294 -6.07 -15.76 -13.28
C GLU A 294 -6.23 -17.26 -13.03
N SER A 295 -6.08 -18.09 -14.07
CA SER A 295 -5.90 -19.54 -13.89
C SER A 295 -4.41 -19.83 -13.79
N LEU A 296 -3.90 -19.99 -12.56
CA LEU A 296 -2.49 -20.18 -12.35
C LEU A 296 -2.21 -21.41 -11.49
N ARG A 297 -1.93 -22.55 -12.13
CA ARG A 297 -1.40 -23.74 -11.45
C ARG A 297 0.13 -23.75 -11.31
N ASN A 298 0.87 -22.83 -11.98
CA ASN A 298 2.29 -22.58 -11.73
C ASN A 298 2.83 -21.34 -12.49
N SER A 299 3.16 -20.23 -11.82
CA SER A 299 3.75 -19.05 -12.48
C SER A 299 5.28 -19.08 -12.49
N LYS A 300 5.90 -19.48 -13.61
CA LYS A 300 7.33 -19.20 -13.87
C LYS A 300 7.60 -17.96 -14.72
N TYR A 301 6.57 -17.34 -15.33
CA TYR A 301 6.72 -16.23 -16.31
C TYR A 301 6.04 -14.91 -15.93
N ILE A 302 5.66 -14.71 -14.67
CA ILE A 302 5.56 -13.32 -14.20
C ILE A 302 7.03 -12.90 -14.05
N LYS A 303 7.45 -11.73 -14.55
CA LYS A 303 8.68 -11.09 -14.05
C LYS A 303 8.40 -10.75 -12.59
N LYS A 304 8.46 -11.77 -11.75
CA LYS A 304 8.20 -11.70 -10.32
C LYS A 304 9.28 -10.79 -9.79
N PHE A 305 8.87 -9.73 -9.09
CA PHE A 305 9.80 -9.09 -8.18
C PHE A 305 10.26 -10.17 -7.21
N PRO A 306 11.58 -10.45 -7.09
CA PRO A 306 12.10 -11.50 -6.22
C PRO A 306 11.63 -11.37 -4.77
N LEU A 307 11.23 -10.16 -4.36
CA LEU A 307 10.72 -9.85 -3.03
C LEU A 307 9.29 -10.39 -2.73
N LEU A 308 8.59 -10.95 -3.72
CA LEU A 308 7.21 -11.46 -3.59
C LEU A 308 7.12 -13.00 -3.60
N GLU A 309 8.27 -13.70 -3.47
CA GLU A 309 8.41 -15.10 -3.85
C GLU A 309 7.55 -16.13 -3.08
N ASP A 310 7.05 -15.85 -1.87
CA ASP A 310 6.87 -16.96 -0.92
C ASP A 310 5.47 -17.24 -0.34
N THR A 311 4.35 -16.76 -0.90
CA THR A 311 3.08 -16.95 -0.13
C THR A 311 1.77 -17.20 -0.86
N LEU A 312 1.75 -17.42 -2.18
CA LEU A 312 0.50 -17.83 -2.84
C LEU A 312 0.25 -19.33 -2.58
N LYS A 313 -0.25 -19.69 -1.39
CA LYS A 313 -1.07 -20.88 -1.27
C LYS A 313 -2.36 -20.62 -2.04
N ALA A 314 -2.66 -21.53 -2.97
CA ALA A 314 -3.80 -21.46 -3.85
C ALA A 314 -5.09 -21.71 -3.06
N ASP A 315 -5.70 -20.64 -2.56
CA ASP A 315 -7.11 -20.68 -2.21
C ASP A 315 -7.93 -20.63 -3.51
N SER A 316 -8.98 -21.43 -3.56
CA SER A 316 -9.77 -21.85 -4.73
C SER A 316 -10.60 -20.75 -5.42
N SER A 317 -10.40 -19.47 -5.08
CA SER A 317 -10.96 -18.32 -5.80
C SER A 317 -9.83 -17.40 -6.23
N SER A 318 -9.39 -17.50 -7.48
CA SER A 318 -8.26 -16.76 -8.05
C SER A 318 -8.59 -15.32 -8.47
N ALA A 319 -9.57 -14.70 -7.81
CA ALA A 319 -10.02 -13.34 -8.07
C ALA A 319 -9.46 -12.38 -7.02
N TRP A 320 -8.81 -11.30 -7.45
CA TRP A 320 -8.32 -10.26 -6.55
C TRP A 320 -8.58 -8.86 -7.10
N SER A 321 -8.90 -7.93 -6.20
CA SER A 321 -8.90 -6.51 -6.53
C SER A 321 -7.48 -6.07 -6.83
N ALA A 322 -7.31 -5.34 -7.93
CA ALA A 322 -6.02 -4.90 -8.41
C ALA A 322 -6.06 -3.42 -8.76
N VAL A 323 -4.92 -2.78 -8.55
CA VAL A 323 -4.70 -1.38 -8.92
C VAL A 323 -3.71 -1.36 -10.08
N LYS A 324 -4.12 -0.82 -11.23
CA LYS A 324 -3.25 -0.69 -12.39
C LYS A 324 -2.43 0.58 -12.26
N VAL A 325 -1.11 0.41 -12.18
CA VAL A 325 -0.16 1.51 -12.06
C VAL A 325 0.82 1.51 -13.23
N LEU A 326 1.15 2.71 -13.71
CA LEU A 326 2.35 2.96 -14.49
C LEU A 326 3.40 3.51 -13.53
N TYR A 327 4.65 3.05 -13.64
CA TYR A 327 5.72 3.50 -12.76
C TYR A 327 6.99 3.82 -13.53
N GLN A 328 7.75 4.78 -13.01
CA GLN A 328 9.05 5.19 -13.52
C GLN A 328 10.07 5.16 -12.37
N PRO A 329 11.01 4.21 -12.38
CA PRO A 329 12.13 4.20 -11.43
C PRO A 329 13.04 5.41 -11.63
N CYS A 330 13.57 5.92 -10.52
CA CYS A 330 14.35 7.16 -10.43
C CYS A 330 15.82 6.90 -10.03
N ILE A 331 16.38 5.77 -10.43
CA ILE A 331 17.74 5.35 -10.04
C ILE A 331 18.79 6.12 -10.88
N LYS A 332 19.71 6.83 -10.19
CA LYS A 332 20.84 7.70 -10.61
C LYS A 332 20.98 8.13 -12.11
N SER A 333 21.04 9.45 -12.29
CA SER A 333 21.68 10.29 -13.34
C SER A 333 21.10 10.40 -14.75
N ARG A 334 20.33 9.45 -15.30
CA ARG A 334 19.92 9.56 -16.72
C ARG A 334 18.70 10.45 -16.98
N ASN A 335 17.93 10.80 -15.95
CA ASN A 335 16.63 11.47 -16.08
C ASN A 335 16.46 12.73 -15.22
N GLU A 336 17.52 13.32 -14.65
CA GLU A 336 17.39 14.48 -13.74
C GLU A 336 16.61 15.65 -14.35
N LYS A 337 16.83 15.96 -15.64
CA LYS A 337 16.05 16.99 -16.36
C LYS A 337 14.57 16.62 -16.58
N LYS A 338 14.25 15.34 -16.80
CA LYS A 338 12.87 14.84 -16.92
C LYS A 338 12.16 14.74 -15.56
N MET A 339 12.92 14.51 -14.49
CA MET A 339 12.43 14.50 -13.12
C MET A 339 11.98 15.90 -12.72
N LEU A 340 12.81 16.94 -12.94
CA LEU A 340 12.44 18.32 -12.63
C LEU A 340 11.20 18.81 -13.41
N SER A 341 11.07 18.45 -14.69
CA SER A 341 9.87 18.81 -15.47
C SER A 341 8.61 18.08 -15.01
N SER A 342 8.75 16.85 -14.47
CA SER A 342 7.62 16.06 -13.97
C SER A 342 7.22 16.48 -12.56
N LEU A 343 8.19 16.81 -11.69
CA LEU A 343 7.96 17.33 -10.33
C LEU A 343 7.10 18.59 -10.33
N ASN A 344 7.24 19.45 -11.35
CA ASN A 344 6.43 20.66 -11.53
C ASN A 344 4.98 20.39 -11.99
N SER A 345 4.53 19.13 -12.06
CA SER A 345 3.20 18.74 -12.59
C SER A 345 2.21 18.19 -11.54
N GLY A 346 2.41 18.51 -10.26
CA GLY A 346 1.43 18.22 -9.20
C GLY A 346 1.43 16.77 -8.70
N PHE A 347 2.63 16.22 -8.41
CA PHE A 347 2.74 14.90 -7.79
C PHE A 347 2.39 14.96 -6.29
N GLN A 348 1.61 13.98 -5.82
CA GLN A 348 1.42 13.77 -4.39
C GLN A 348 2.62 13.00 -3.83
N LYS A 349 3.26 13.56 -2.80
CA LYS A 349 4.37 12.91 -2.09
C LYS A 349 3.83 11.78 -1.22
N MET A 350 4.52 10.64 -1.28
CA MET A 350 4.35 9.51 -0.40
C MET A 350 5.67 9.33 0.34
N SER A 351 5.73 9.96 1.51
CA SER A 351 6.89 10.02 2.41
C SER A 351 7.06 8.71 3.17
N ASP A 352 8.29 8.44 3.60
CA ASP A 352 8.61 7.48 4.66
C ASP A 352 8.38 6.00 4.32
N LEU A 353 8.50 5.66 3.04
CA LEU A 353 8.54 4.28 2.59
C LEU A 353 9.95 3.68 2.84
N PRO A 354 10.06 2.38 3.17
CA PRO A 354 11.33 1.76 3.50
C PRO A 354 12.32 1.86 2.34
N THR A 355 13.59 2.15 2.65
CA THR A 355 14.70 2.30 1.69
C THR A 355 15.00 1.02 0.89
N THR A 356 14.42 -0.10 1.30
CA THR A 356 14.46 -1.39 0.61
C THR A 356 13.02 -1.80 0.28
N LEU A 357 12.61 -1.54 -0.96
CA LEU A 357 11.44 -2.14 -1.59
C LEU A 357 11.80 -3.47 -2.23
#